data_AF-A0A5N5QK29-F1
#
_entry.id   AF-A0A5N5QK29-F1
#
_cell.length_a   1.000
_cell.length_b   1.000
_cell.length_c   1.000
_cell.angle_alpha   90.00
_cell.angle_beta   90.00
_cell.angle_gamma   90.00
#
_symmetry.space_group_name_H-M   'P 1'
#
loop_
_entity.id
_entity.type
_entity.pdbx_description
1 polymer ?
#
loop_
_entity_poly.entity_id
_entity_poly.type
_entity_poly.pdbx_seq_one_letter_code
_entity_poly.pdbx_strand_id
1 'polypeptide(L)' 'MQFTTVLTFVGASLLAATGVQAGNYGATCSGTRLQGNNIMYASCANGSGSTITSSLDLNACIVNNGGTLSCQAK' A
#
# COMPACT_ATOMS: atom_id res chain seq x y z
N MET A 1 -5.39 -42.12 -35.81
CA MET A 1 -6.02 -40.86 -35.35
C MET A 1 -6.55 -41.16 -33.95
N GLN A 2 -5.76 -40.82 -32.91
CA GLN A 2 -6.05 -39.77 -31.92
C GLN A 2 -7.33 -40.09 -31.12
N PHE A 3 -7.34 -40.13 -29.80
CA PHE A 3 -7.34 -38.92 -28.95
C PHE A 3 -6.76 -39.22 -27.55
N THR A 4 -5.62 -38.62 -27.25
CA THR A 4 -5.07 -38.48 -25.88
C THR A 4 -5.67 -37.24 -25.24
N THR A 5 -6.54 -37.42 -24.24
CA THR A 5 -7.12 -36.31 -23.46
C THR A 5 -6.14 -35.90 -22.36
N VAL A 6 -5.36 -34.84 -22.61
CA VAL A 6 -4.46 -34.25 -21.61
C VAL A 6 -5.26 -33.26 -20.78
N LEU A 7 -5.53 -33.62 -19.52
CA LEU A 7 -6.18 -32.74 -18.55
C LEU A 7 -5.13 -31.76 -18.00
N THR A 8 -5.05 -30.57 -18.59
CA THR A 8 -4.18 -29.48 -18.11
C THR A 8 -4.75 -28.87 -16.83
N PHE A 9 -4.16 -29.19 -15.68
CA PHE A 9 -4.37 -28.45 -14.44
C PHE A 9 -3.69 -27.08 -14.55
N VAL A 10 -4.46 -26.04 -14.86
CA VAL A 10 -3.99 -24.66 -14.72
C VAL A 10 -4.01 -24.31 -13.23
N GLY A 11 -2.88 -24.58 -12.57
CA GLY A 11 -2.61 -24.06 -11.23
C GLY A 11 -2.37 -22.56 -11.31
N ALA A 12 -3.43 -21.77 -11.24
CA ALA A 12 -3.32 -20.32 -11.10
C ALA A 12 -2.87 -20.01 -9.67
N SER A 13 -1.56 -19.93 -9.46
CA SER A 13 -0.98 -19.39 -8.22
C SER A 13 -1.36 -17.92 -8.11
N LEU A 14 -2.39 -17.62 -7.32
CA LEU A 14 -2.70 -16.25 -6.90
C LEU A 14 -1.61 -15.78 -5.94
N LEU A 15 -0.56 -15.15 -6.48
CA LEU A 15 0.25 -14.22 -5.70
C LEU A 15 -0.66 -13.02 -5.43
N ALA A 16 -1.37 -13.06 -4.31
CA ALA A 16 -2.10 -11.91 -3.80
C ALA A 16 -1.06 -10.81 -3.52
N ALA A 17 -0.87 -9.91 -4.49
CA ALA A 17 -0.07 -8.72 -4.32
C ALA A 17 -0.80 -7.83 -3.32
N THR A 18 -0.46 -7.98 -2.04
CA THR A 18 -0.88 -7.07 -0.98
C THR A 18 -0.13 -5.74 -1.14
N GLY A 19 -0.43 -5.01 -2.21
CA GLY A 19 0.09 -3.67 -2.40
C GLY A 19 -0.63 -2.73 -1.44
N VAL A 20 0.09 -2.11 -0.50
CA VAL A 20 -0.41 -0.89 0.15
C VAL A 20 -0.46 0.19 -0.92
N GLN A 21 -1.65 0.42 -1.45
CA GLN A 21 -1.91 1.64 -2.18
C GLN A 21 -2.07 2.75 -1.16
N ALA A 22 -1.14 3.71 -1.19
CA ALA A 22 -1.26 4.97 -0.46
C ALA A 22 -2.45 5.85 -0.96
N GLY A 23 -3.39 5.26 -1.71
CA GLY A 23 -4.66 5.85 -2.11
C GLY A 23 -4.59 7.15 -2.90
N ASN A 24 -3.42 7.51 -3.44
CA ASN A 24 -3.16 8.85 -3.97
C ASN A 24 -3.52 9.97 -2.97
N TYR A 25 -3.21 9.78 -1.68
CA TYR A 25 -3.55 10.74 -0.61
C TYR A 25 -3.07 12.17 -0.90
N GLY A 26 -1.96 12.32 -1.63
CA GLY A 26 -1.40 13.61 -2.04
C GLY A 26 -2.35 14.49 -2.86
N ALA A 27 -3.40 13.92 -3.47
CA ALA A 27 -4.42 14.71 -4.17
C ALA A 27 -5.27 15.57 -3.23
N THR A 28 -5.43 15.16 -1.97
CA THR A 28 -6.30 15.83 -0.98
C THR A 28 -5.56 16.27 0.28
N CYS A 29 -4.26 15.98 0.37
CA CYS A 29 -3.45 16.23 1.56
C CYS A 29 -2.30 17.19 1.26
N SER A 30 -1.98 18.05 2.22
CA SER A 30 -0.88 19.01 2.15
C SER A 30 -0.08 19.04 3.46
N GLY A 31 1.11 19.66 3.42
CA GLY A 31 1.96 19.78 4.60
C GLY A 31 2.54 18.45 5.11
N THR A 32 2.74 17.48 4.20
CA THR A 32 3.34 16.19 4.53
C THR A 32 4.72 16.39 5.17
N ARG A 33 4.91 15.84 6.37
CA ARG A 33 6.19 15.89 7.09
C ARG A 33 6.42 14.61 7.89
N LEU A 34 7.69 14.25 8.05
CA LEU A 34 8.13 13.15 8.91
C LEU A 34 8.61 13.70 10.25
N GLN A 35 8.24 13.06 11.35
CA GLN A 35 8.65 13.42 12.70
C GLN A 35 9.04 12.16 13.48
N GLY A 36 10.14 12.23 14.23
CA GLY A 36 10.60 11.12 15.07
C GLY A 36 10.95 9.84 14.30
N ASN A 37 11.30 9.97 13.02
CA ASN A 37 11.76 8.92 12.10
C ASN A 37 10.70 8.00 11.49
N ASN A 38 9.53 7.84 12.11
CA ASN A 38 8.49 6.93 11.60
C ASN A 38 7.08 7.53 11.55
N ILE A 39 6.82 8.66 12.20
CA ILE A 39 5.48 9.25 12.19
C ILE A 39 5.37 10.27 11.07
N MET A 40 4.53 9.97 10.08
CA MET A 40 4.15 10.90 9.03
C MET A 40 2.93 11.70 9.48
N TYR A 41 2.98 13.01 9.33
CA TYR A 41 1.85 13.91 9.50
C TYR A 41 1.45 14.51 8.16
N ALA A 42 0.16 14.67 7.92
CA ALA A 42 -0.37 15.43 6.80
C ALA A 42 -1.73 16.04 7.16
N SER A 43 -2.06 17.17 6.55
CA SER A 43 -3.38 17.79 6.68
C SER A 43 -4.20 17.41 5.45
N CYS A 44 -5.25 16.62 5.63
CA CYS A 44 -6.05 16.00 4.56
C CYS A 44 -7.50 16.48 4.57
N ALA A 45 -8.11 16.61 3.39
CA ALA A 45 -9.54 16.91 3.30
C ALA A 45 -10.38 15.83 3.99
N ASN A 46 -11.36 16.25 4.79
CA ASN A 46 -12.22 15.35 5.57
C ASN A 46 -13.56 15.01 4.89
N GLY A 47 -13.74 15.38 3.62
CA GLY A 47 -15.00 15.21 2.87
C GLY A 47 -16.05 16.29 3.13
N SER A 48 -15.94 17.07 4.21
CA SER A 48 -16.88 18.15 4.55
C SER A 48 -16.41 19.54 4.08
N GLY A 49 -15.41 19.60 3.19
CA GLY A 49 -14.80 20.85 2.72
C GLY A 49 -13.78 21.46 3.70
N SER A 50 -13.48 20.79 4.81
CA SER A 50 -12.44 21.17 5.76
C SER A 50 -11.25 20.22 5.69
N THR A 51 -10.13 20.64 6.29
CA THR A 51 -8.90 19.84 6.37
C THR A 51 -8.65 19.43 7.82
N ILE A 52 -8.26 18.18 8.04
CA ILE A 52 -7.87 17.65 9.36
C ILE A 52 -6.41 17.18 9.33
N THR A 53 -5.68 17.45 10.40
CA THR A 53 -4.33 16.90 10.56
C THR A 53 -4.42 15.47 11.05
N SER A 54 -3.85 14.56 10.27
CA SER A 54 -3.79 13.13 10.56
C SER A 54 -2.33 12.69 10.69
N SER A 55 -2.11 11.60 11.42
CA SER A 55 -0.80 10.96 11.56
C SER A 55 -0.86 9.48 11.18
N LEU A 56 0.21 9.00 10.56
CA LEU A 56 0.41 7.60 10.20
C LEU A 56 1.77 7.14 10.68
N ASP A 57 1.81 6.03 11.42
CA ASP A 57 3.07 5.34 11.72
C ASP A 57 3.49 4.53 10.49
N LEU A 58 4.58 4.94 9.85
CA LEU A 58 5.12 4.29 8.66
C LEU A 58 5.62 2.88 8.95
N ASN A 59 5.99 2.54 10.19
CA ASN A 59 6.38 1.16 10.53
C ASN A 59 5.21 0.17 10.39
N ALA A 60 3.97 0.67 10.38
CA ALA A 60 2.79 -0.17 10.16
C ALA A 60 2.62 -0.60 8.70
N CYS A 61 3.26 0.06 7.74
CA CYS A 61 3.04 -0.19 6.31
C CYS A 61 4.30 -0.14 5.44
N ILE A 62 5.46 0.23 5.99
CA ILE A 62 6.75 0.27 5.31
C ILE A 62 7.73 -0.60 6.07
N VAL A 63 8.44 -1.46 5.35
CA VAL A 63 9.56 -2.26 5.86
C VAL A 63 10.82 -1.99 5.09
N ASN A 64 11.94 -2.22 5.76
CA ASN A 64 13.24 -2.27 5.13
C ASN A 64 13.59 -3.72 4.79
N ASN A 65 13.59 -4.06 3.50
CA ASN A 65 14.02 -5.35 2.99
C ASN A 65 15.44 -5.22 2.41
N GLY A 66 16.45 -5.47 3.25
CA GLY A 66 17.86 -5.49 2.81
C GLY A 66 18.39 -4.15 2.29
N GLY A 67 17.94 -3.02 2.85
CA GLY A 67 18.30 -1.67 2.41
C GLY A 67 17.29 -1.04 1.45
N THR A 68 16.27 -1.78 1.02
CA THR A 68 15.21 -1.29 0.14
C THR A 68 13.90 -1.13 0.90
N LEU A 69 13.31 0.05 0.86
CA LEU A 69 11.98 0.27 1.44
C LEU A 69 10.93 -0.43 0.57
N SER A 70 10.12 -1.26 1.21
CA SER A 70 9.00 -1.98 0.60
C SER A 70 7.73 -1.73 1.39
N CYS A 71 6.59 -1.79 0.71
CA CYS A 71 5.29 -1.71 1.36
C CYS A 71 4.88 -3.05 1.95
N GLN A 72 4.18 -3.04 3.08
CA GLN A 72 3.56 -4.23 3.69
C GLN A 72 2.12 -3.92 4.08
N ALA A 73 1.25 -4.93 4.03
CA ALA A 73 -0.10 -4.80 4.55
C ALA A 73 -0.07 -4.52 6.07
N LYS A 74 -0.95 -3.62 6.51
CA LYS A 74 -1.18 -3.34 7.92
C LYS A 74 -1.98 -4.45 8.58
#